data_AF-A0A8H3ZAB7-F1
#
_entry.id   AF-A0A8H3ZAB7-F1
#
_cell.length_a   1.000
_cell.length_b   1.000
_cell.length_c   1.000
_cell.angle_alpha   90.00
_cell.angle_beta   90.00
_cell.angle_gamma   90.00
#
_symmetry.space_group_name_H-M   'P 1'
#
loop_
_entity.id
_entity.type
_entity.pdbx_description
1 polymer ?
#
loop_
_entity_poly.entity_id
_entity_poly.type
_entity_poly.pdbx_seq_one_letter_code
_entity_poly.pdbx_strand_id
1 'polypeptide(L)'
;MPSPNRTLLIEGTIEELADELALYIDDLRQKQNVEGAIQPEVNSLLQEKKIEDALKKLVGASLILNSAPEKEIISAYNLLIYIVRQAPSPGMFLSRICTYLSKPISSSPANGAGLALAILSTVFNTVAPDDDSRFHIFMTILSVIKASTNFETLKPQLKNLDTWMEDWELDEEDQRRLYLELSEAAQSAGEVLTSYEYLLRALRTIPADDIAGDEARKLSLRALKAALNHPTHFDFQDLTSLDTIQALREPEPQFYQLLEIFTSDTLEELNDFKDENEGWLEKQGLDKDALNRKMRLLTLTTLAAHASSTRSLPYANIAKALMVPVEEVELWVIDVIRAGLVEGKLSQLNQQFLIHRSTYRVFGDNQWREVSSRLEMWRTSLQGVLQVIRQEKENFEQQRGHEERAIESKMNGMGDVDRRGGGGFKQRQQRAVEVDE
;
A
#
# COMPACT_ATOMS: atom_id res chain seq x y z
N MET A 1 -29.76 0.07 3.03
CA MET A 1 -30.44 0.26 4.34
C MET A 1 -29.67 1.32 5.08
N PRO A 2 -30.33 2.36 5.63
CA PRO A 2 -29.61 3.37 6.40
C PRO A 2 -29.08 2.69 7.66
N SER A 3 -27.78 2.81 7.88
CA SER A 3 -27.08 2.33 9.07
C SER A 3 -27.81 2.84 10.33
N PRO A 4 -27.91 2.04 11.40
CA PRO A 4 -28.54 2.51 12.63
C PRO A 4 -27.81 3.77 13.09
N ASN A 5 -28.59 4.81 13.44
CA ASN A 5 -28.08 6.03 14.05
C ASN A 5 -27.04 5.66 15.12
N ARG A 6 -25.82 6.20 14.98
CA ARG A 6 -24.72 6.11 15.94
C ARG A 6 -25.21 6.64 17.29
N THR A 7 -25.75 5.78 18.14
CA THR A 7 -26.38 6.13 19.42
C THR A 7 -25.41 5.86 20.57
N LEU A 8 -24.81 6.94 21.07
CA LEU A 8 -24.43 7.00 22.48
C LEU A 8 -25.74 7.00 23.28
N LEU A 9 -26.08 5.85 23.87
CA LEU A 9 -27.23 5.74 24.77
C LEU A 9 -26.79 6.22 26.16
N ILE A 10 -27.11 7.48 26.45
CA ILE A 10 -27.01 8.06 27.78
C ILE A 10 -28.42 8.51 28.14
N GLU A 11 -28.94 7.96 29.24
CA GLU A 11 -30.29 8.26 29.74
C GLU A 11 -30.21 9.41 30.74
N GLY A 12 -30.92 10.51 30.47
CA GLY A 12 -30.98 11.68 31.35
C GLY A 12 -31.40 12.95 30.61
N THR A 13 -31.88 13.96 31.34
CA THR A 13 -32.13 15.29 30.76
C THR A 13 -30.80 16.07 30.65
N ILE A 14 -30.71 17.02 29.72
CA ILE A 14 -29.48 17.82 29.48
C ILE A 14 -29.02 18.51 30.76
N GLU A 15 -29.97 19.03 31.53
CA GLU A 15 -29.72 19.78 32.77
C GLU A 15 -29.12 18.85 33.83
N GLU A 16 -29.67 17.65 34.02
CA GLU A 16 -29.13 16.66 34.96
C GLU A 16 -27.75 16.15 34.55
N LEU A 17 -27.55 15.84 33.27
CA LEU A 17 -26.27 15.32 32.76
C LEU A 17 -25.16 16.39 32.78
N ALA A 18 -25.51 17.66 32.51
CA ALA A 18 -24.59 18.78 32.60
C ALA A 18 -24.20 19.06 34.06
N ASP A 19 -25.14 18.95 35.00
CA ASP A 19 -24.89 19.12 36.43
C ASP A 19 -24.02 18.00 37.01
N GLU A 20 -24.28 16.74 36.62
CA GLU A 20 -23.44 15.59 37.00
C GLU A 20 -22.02 15.71 36.47
N LEU A 21 -21.85 16.13 35.20
CA LEU A 21 -20.53 16.36 34.63
C LEU A 21 -19.81 17.55 35.29
N ALA A 22 -20.54 18.61 35.65
CA ALA A 22 -19.99 19.76 36.38
C ALA A 22 -19.48 19.36 37.77
N LEU A 23 -20.26 18.56 38.51
CA LEU A 23 -19.87 18.00 39.81
C LEU A 23 -18.62 17.13 39.70
N TYR A 24 -18.56 16.28 38.68
CA TYR A 24 -17.41 15.42 38.44
C TYR A 24 -16.15 16.21 38.06
N ILE A 25 -16.27 17.26 37.23
CA ILE A 25 -15.15 18.15 36.92
C ILE A 25 -14.68 18.91 38.17
N ASP A 26 -15.58 19.35 39.04
CA ASP A 26 -15.22 20.05 40.27
C ASP A 26 -14.53 19.12 41.29
N ASP A 27 -14.95 17.85 41.39
CA ASP A 27 -14.24 16.84 42.20
C ASP A 27 -12.82 16.57 41.67
N LEU A 28 -12.64 16.54 40.35
CA LEU A 28 -11.31 16.43 39.73
C LEU A 28 -10.45 17.69 39.95
N ARG A 29 -11.04 18.89 39.90
CA ARG A 29 -10.34 20.16 40.21
C ARG A 29 -9.85 20.21 41.65
N GLN A 30 -10.69 19.78 42.60
CA GLN A 30 -10.31 19.70 44.00
C GLN A 30 -9.16 18.71 44.22
N LYS A 31 -9.17 17.55 43.54
CA LYS A 31 -8.07 16.58 43.60
C LYS A 31 -6.75 17.10 42.98
N GLN A 32 -6.81 18.06 42.07
CA GLN A 32 -5.65 18.66 41.41
C GLN A 32 -5.19 20.02 41.99
N ASN A 33 -5.79 20.51 43.09
CA ASN A 33 -5.46 21.81 43.69
C ASN A 33 -5.67 23.03 42.76
N VAL A 34 -6.65 22.96 41.85
CA VAL A 34 -7.03 24.09 40.98
C VAL A 34 -8.23 24.82 41.60
N GLU A 35 -8.08 26.08 41.98
CA GLU A 35 -9.16 26.91 42.56
C GLU A 35 -10.21 27.31 41.50
N GLY A 36 -11.49 27.14 41.83
CA GLY A 36 -12.65 27.62 41.06
C GLY A 36 -13.68 26.54 40.75
N ALA A 37 -14.78 26.53 41.52
CA ALA A 37 -15.93 25.65 41.30
C ALA A 37 -16.77 26.16 40.11
N ILE A 38 -17.04 25.28 39.15
CA ILE A 38 -17.79 25.61 37.93
C ILE A 38 -19.28 25.26 38.09
N GLN A 39 -19.60 24.29 38.95
CA GLN A 39 -20.97 23.86 39.20
C GLN A 39 -21.94 25.02 39.54
N PRO A 40 -21.61 26.00 40.42
CA PRO A 40 -22.54 27.10 40.68
C PRO A 40 -22.77 28.01 39.48
N GLU A 41 -21.78 28.17 38.60
CA GLU A 41 -21.90 29.00 37.40
C GLU A 41 -22.66 28.26 36.28
N VAL A 42 -22.44 26.96 36.12
CA VAL A 42 -23.16 26.11 35.15
C VAL A 42 -24.63 26.01 35.55
N ASN A 43 -24.93 25.77 36.83
CA ASN A 43 -26.31 25.74 37.32
C ASN A 43 -27.02 27.09 37.11
N SER A 44 -26.33 28.21 37.32
CA SER A 44 -26.92 29.54 37.06
C SER A 44 -27.22 29.79 35.58
N LEU A 45 -26.35 29.32 34.68
CA LEU A 45 -26.50 29.48 33.23
C LEU A 45 -27.54 28.51 32.64
N LEU A 46 -27.68 27.32 33.23
CA LEU A 46 -28.73 26.36 32.91
C LEU A 46 -30.12 26.88 33.34
N GLN A 47 -30.22 27.48 34.54
CA GLN A 47 -31.45 28.14 35.00
C GLN A 47 -31.84 29.35 34.12
N GLU A 48 -30.88 30.04 33.52
CA GLU A 48 -31.10 31.11 32.54
C GLU A 48 -31.41 30.62 31.10
N LYS A 49 -31.48 29.30 30.86
CA LYS A 49 -31.63 28.66 29.52
C LYS A 49 -30.51 29.02 28.51
N LYS A 50 -29.34 29.46 28.98
CA LYS A 50 -28.17 29.76 28.13
C LYS A 50 -27.27 28.52 28.01
N ILE A 51 -27.80 27.49 27.36
CA ILE A 51 -27.16 26.18 27.20
C ILE A 51 -25.77 26.29 26.53
N GLU A 52 -25.60 27.20 25.58
CA GLU A 52 -24.31 27.38 24.87
C GLU A 52 -23.20 27.95 25.75
N ASP A 53 -23.51 28.86 26.68
CA ASP A 53 -22.50 29.49 27.54
C ASP A 53 -22.13 28.56 28.70
N ALA A 54 -23.08 27.75 29.20
CA ALA A 54 -22.80 26.65 30.11
C ALA A 54 -21.85 25.61 29.45
N LEU A 55 -22.10 25.26 28.18
CA LEU A 55 -21.24 24.37 27.41
C LEU A 55 -19.85 24.93 27.14
N LYS A 56 -19.72 26.24 26.86
CA LYS A 56 -18.40 26.88 26.71
C LYS A 56 -17.57 26.80 27.99
N LYS A 57 -18.19 26.92 29.16
CA LYS A 57 -17.50 26.76 30.45
C LYS A 57 -17.15 25.30 30.75
N LEU A 58 -18.08 24.37 30.50
CA LEU A 58 -17.85 22.92 30.66
C LEU A 58 -16.73 22.42 29.74
N VAL A 59 -16.78 22.78 28.45
CA VAL A 59 -15.71 22.45 27.49
C VAL A 59 -14.44 23.25 27.82
N GLY A 60 -14.53 24.48 28.32
CA GLY A 60 -13.37 25.20 28.83
C GLY A 60 -12.63 24.43 29.94
N ALA A 61 -13.36 23.68 30.76
CA ALA A 61 -12.84 22.92 31.88
C ALA A 61 -12.55 21.45 31.59
N SER A 62 -13.00 20.94 30.45
CA SER A 62 -12.78 19.54 30.05
C SER A 62 -11.30 19.19 29.82
N LEU A 63 -10.40 20.18 29.78
CA LEU A 63 -8.95 19.95 29.83
C LEU A 63 -8.53 19.15 31.08
N ILE A 64 -9.24 19.29 32.19
CA ILE A 64 -8.95 18.57 33.44
C ILE A 64 -9.36 17.09 33.35
N LEU A 65 -10.25 16.72 32.43
CA LEU A 65 -10.60 15.31 32.20
C LEU A 65 -9.40 14.48 31.72
N ASN A 66 -8.36 15.10 31.14
CA ASN A 66 -7.09 14.44 30.83
C ASN A 66 -6.29 13.99 32.07
N SER A 67 -6.75 14.34 33.27
CA SER A 67 -6.18 13.91 34.54
C SER A 67 -7.02 12.89 35.31
N ALA A 68 -8.22 12.57 34.80
CA ALA A 68 -9.10 11.61 35.42
C ALA A 68 -8.51 10.19 35.40
N PRO A 69 -8.96 9.29 36.29
CA PRO A 69 -8.52 7.90 36.31
C PRO A 69 -8.92 7.16 35.03
N GLU A 70 -8.03 6.32 34.50
CA GLU A 70 -8.16 5.64 33.18
C GLU A 70 -9.55 5.06 32.87
N LYS A 71 -10.19 4.46 33.89
CA LYS A 71 -11.48 3.77 33.74
C LYS A 71 -12.65 4.73 33.52
N GLU A 72 -12.52 5.99 33.92
CA GLU A 72 -13.61 6.97 33.92
C GLU A 72 -13.44 8.03 32.82
N ILE A 73 -12.26 8.11 32.19
CA ILE A 73 -11.98 9.09 31.11
C ILE A 73 -12.92 8.85 29.93
N ILE A 74 -13.04 7.60 29.45
CA ILE A 74 -13.87 7.28 28.28
C ILE A 74 -15.34 7.62 28.55
N SER A 75 -15.88 7.23 29.71
CA SER A 75 -17.27 7.53 30.07
C SER A 75 -17.51 9.03 30.23
N ALA A 76 -16.59 9.77 30.86
CA ALA A 76 -16.73 11.21 31.03
C ALA A 76 -16.69 11.96 29.68
N TYR A 77 -15.80 11.58 28.78
CA TYR A 77 -15.77 12.16 27.44
C TYR A 77 -16.97 11.73 26.59
N ASN A 78 -17.47 10.50 26.70
CA ASN A 78 -18.68 10.07 26.00
C ASN A 78 -19.92 10.86 26.45
N LEU A 79 -20.01 11.16 27.75
CA LEU A 79 -21.06 12.02 28.30
C LEU A 79 -20.94 13.46 27.78
N LEU A 80 -19.73 14.00 27.75
CA LEU A 80 -19.46 15.31 27.16
C LEU A 80 -19.82 15.37 25.67
N ILE A 81 -19.48 14.33 24.89
CA ILE A 81 -19.81 14.23 23.46
C ILE A 81 -21.34 14.17 23.25
N TYR A 82 -22.05 13.44 24.10
CA TYR A 82 -23.51 13.38 24.06
C TYR A 82 -24.14 14.75 24.29
N ILE A 83 -23.69 15.49 25.31
CA ILE A 83 -24.20 16.84 25.61
C ILE A 83 -23.89 17.79 24.44
N VAL A 84 -22.68 17.72 23.87
CA VAL A 84 -22.28 18.57 22.73
C VAL A 84 -23.11 18.28 21.48
N ARG A 85 -23.55 17.03 21.25
CA ARG A 85 -24.42 16.68 20.12
C ARG A 85 -25.80 17.33 20.18
N GLN A 86 -26.32 17.60 21.38
CA GLN A 86 -27.61 18.27 21.57
C GLN A 86 -27.51 19.80 21.51
N ALA A 87 -26.30 20.36 21.41
CA ALA A 87 -26.09 21.79 21.30
C ALA A 87 -26.42 22.30 19.88
N PRO A 88 -26.88 23.57 19.72
CA PRO A 88 -27.16 24.16 18.41
C PRO A 88 -25.91 24.35 17.53
N SER A 89 -24.72 24.46 18.14
CA SER A 89 -23.44 24.76 17.48
C SER A 89 -22.33 23.74 17.82
N PRO A 90 -22.46 22.46 17.40
CA PRO A 90 -21.55 21.38 17.81
C PRO A 90 -20.10 21.58 17.34
N GLY A 91 -19.87 22.18 16.18
CA GLY A 91 -18.54 22.28 15.55
C GLY A 91 -17.49 23.03 16.38
N MET A 92 -17.87 24.12 17.06
CA MET A 92 -16.93 24.91 17.90
C MET A 92 -16.45 24.11 19.12
N PHE A 93 -17.33 23.29 19.69
CA PHE A 93 -17.02 22.47 20.86
C PHE A 93 -16.18 21.26 20.47
N LEU A 94 -16.47 20.64 19.32
CA LEU A 94 -15.71 19.50 18.79
C LEU A 94 -14.25 19.87 18.49
N SER A 95 -14.01 21.02 17.85
CA SER A 95 -12.65 21.52 17.60
C SER A 95 -11.85 21.71 18.90
N ARG A 96 -12.51 22.22 19.94
CA ARG A 96 -11.90 22.45 21.25
C ARG A 96 -11.61 21.14 22.01
N ILE A 97 -12.51 20.17 21.93
CA ILE A 97 -12.31 18.80 22.47
C ILE A 97 -11.14 18.13 21.76
N CYS A 98 -11.07 18.21 20.43
CA CYS A 98 -9.96 17.71 19.64
C CYS A 98 -8.63 18.34 20.07
N THR A 99 -8.61 19.65 20.29
CA THR A 99 -7.43 20.36 20.80
C THR A 99 -6.98 19.83 22.16
N TYR A 100 -7.92 19.48 23.05
CA TYR A 100 -7.55 18.91 24.36
C TYR A 100 -7.11 17.45 24.29
N LEU A 101 -7.73 16.64 23.43
CA LEU A 101 -7.35 15.23 23.22
C LEU A 101 -6.03 15.09 22.45
N SER A 102 -5.61 16.13 21.71
CA SER A 102 -4.28 16.21 21.11
C SER A 102 -3.16 16.40 22.13
N LYS A 103 -3.47 16.89 23.34
CA LYS A 103 -2.50 17.03 24.42
C LYS A 103 -2.34 15.69 25.15
N PRO A 104 -1.12 15.33 25.60
CA PRO A 104 -0.88 14.06 26.27
C PRO A 104 -1.72 13.94 27.54
N ILE A 105 -2.46 12.85 27.66
CA ILE A 105 -3.23 12.50 28.85
C ILE A 105 -2.23 12.26 30.00
N SER A 106 -2.30 13.11 31.02
CA SER A 106 -1.30 13.13 32.10
C SER A 106 -1.49 11.99 33.10
N SER A 107 -2.69 11.41 33.18
CA SER A 107 -2.98 10.30 34.10
C SER A 107 -2.33 8.98 33.70
N SER A 108 -2.00 8.79 32.41
CA SER A 108 -1.51 7.50 31.89
C SER A 108 -0.54 7.64 30.73
N PRO A 109 0.78 7.71 31.01
CA PRO A 109 1.80 7.85 29.97
C PRO A 109 1.86 6.68 28.97
N ALA A 110 1.49 5.46 29.41
CA ALA A 110 1.56 4.25 28.57
C ALA A 110 0.29 3.99 27.74
N ASN A 111 -0.90 4.17 28.32
CA ASN A 111 -2.18 3.86 27.66
C ASN A 111 -2.97 5.11 27.23
N GLY A 112 -2.53 6.31 27.60
CA GLY A 112 -3.24 7.56 27.35
C GLY A 112 -3.52 7.80 25.87
N ALA A 113 -2.58 7.45 24.98
CA ALA A 113 -2.80 7.57 23.54
C ALA A 113 -3.92 6.64 23.05
N GLY A 114 -3.99 5.40 23.53
CA GLY A 114 -5.07 4.47 23.18
C GLY A 114 -6.45 4.97 23.65
N LEU A 115 -6.51 5.55 24.86
CA LEU A 115 -7.74 6.16 25.39
C LEU A 115 -8.17 7.38 24.56
N ALA A 116 -7.24 8.27 24.22
CA ALA A 116 -7.49 9.42 23.35
C ALA A 116 -8.02 8.98 21.98
N LEU A 117 -7.43 7.95 21.38
CA LEU A 117 -7.86 7.40 20.09
C LEU A 117 -9.26 6.77 20.16
N ALA A 118 -9.59 6.05 21.25
CA ALA A 118 -10.94 5.49 21.43
C ALA A 118 -12.00 6.59 21.54
N ILE A 119 -11.68 7.66 22.27
CA ILE A 119 -12.57 8.83 22.40
C ILE A 119 -12.70 9.55 21.06
N LEU A 120 -11.59 9.85 20.38
CA LEU A 120 -11.61 10.51 19.08
C LEU A 120 -12.31 9.66 18.00
N SER A 121 -12.15 8.33 18.03
CA SER A 121 -12.89 7.42 17.16
C SER A 121 -14.39 7.49 17.45
N THR A 122 -14.79 7.60 18.72
CA THR A 122 -16.19 7.81 19.10
C THR A 122 -16.69 9.16 18.58
N VAL A 123 -15.91 10.24 18.73
CA VAL A 123 -16.23 11.56 18.17
C VAL A 123 -16.41 11.47 16.65
N PHE A 124 -15.45 10.91 15.91
CA PHE A 124 -15.52 10.71 14.47
C PHE A 124 -16.75 9.90 14.05
N ASN A 125 -17.08 8.87 14.84
CA ASN A 125 -18.26 8.06 14.63
C ASN A 125 -19.56 8.74 15.06
N THR A 126 -19.57 9.87 15.75
CA THR A 126 -20.82 10.57 16.12
C THR A 126 -21.22 11.65 15.11
N VAL A 127 -20.24 12.26 14.43
CA VAL A 127 -20.46 13.31 13.41
C VAL A 127 -21.05 12.70 12.14
N ALA A 128 -21.81 13.46 11.34
CA ALA A 128 -22.38 13.03 10.04
C ALA A 128 -21.29 12.91 8.96
N PRO A 129 -21.45 12.04 7.93
CA PRO A 129 -20.42 11.78 6.91
C PRO A 129 -20.03 13.01 6.11
N ASP A 130 -21.00 13.85 5.80
CA ASP A 130 -20.88 14.98 4.89
C ASP A 130 -20.42 16.28 5.61
N ASP A 131 -19.98 16.20 6.87
CA ASP A 131 -19.58 17.37 7.66
C ASP A 131 -18.05 17.54 7.64
N ASP A 132 -17.58 18.68 7.12
CA ASP A 132 -16.18 19.11 7.06
C ASP A 132 -15.45 18.99 8.40
N SER A 133 -16.18 19.10 9.52
CA SER A 133 -15.60 18.96 10.85
C SER A 133 -14.92 17.60 11.07
N ARG A 134 -15.34 16.55 10.33
CA ARG A 134 -14.69 15.22 10.33
C ARG A 134 -13.25 15.26 9.85
N PHE A 135 -12.92 16.09 8.87
CA PHE A 135 -11.56 16.24 8.37
C PHE A 135 -10.63 16.73 9.49
N HIS A 136 -11.05 17.78 10.22
CA HIS A 136 -10.28 18.31 11.35
C HIS A 136 -10.14 17.31 12.51
N ILE A 137 -11.19 16.52 12.78
CA ILE A 137 -11.12 15.44 13.77
C ILE A 137 -10.13 14.37 13.33
N PHE A 138 -10.15 13.98 12.06
CA PHE A 138 -9.21 13.00 11.50
C PHE A 138 -7.77 13.49 11.55
N MET A 139 -7.51 14.76 11.21
CA MET A 139 -6.18 15.38 11.36
C MET A 139 -5.70 15.36 12.81
N THR A 140 -6.60 15.54 13.77
CA THR A 140 -6.28 15.43 15.19
C THR A 140 -5.94 13.99 15.57
N ILE A 141 -6.70 13.01 15.06
CA ILE A 141 -6.40 11.58 15.24
C ILE A 141 -5.00 11.27 14.72
N LEU A 142 -4.64 11.74 13.52
CA LEU A 142 -3.31 11.55 12.95
C LEU A 142 -2.20 12.13 13.82
N SER A 143 -2.40 13.34 14.37
CA SER A 143 -1.44 13.96 15.29
C SER A 143 -1.20 13.12 16.55
N VAL A 144 -2.28 12.56 17.13
CA VAL A 144 -2.17 11.65 18.29
C VAL A 144 -1.50 10.32 17.92
N ILE A 145 -1.77 9.78 16.73
CA ILE A 145 -1.10 8.57 16.23
C ILE A 145 0.39 8.80 16.04
N LYS A 146 0.79 9.93 15.46
CA LYS A 146 2.18 10.34 15.29
C LYS A 146 2.93 10.43 16.63
N ALA A 147 2.27 10.95 17.67
CA ALA A 147 2.85 11.01 19.01
C ALA A 147 2.97 9.64 19.70
N SER A 148 2.11 8.68 19.34
CA SER A 148 2.03 7.36 19.98
C SER A 148 2.65 6.21 19.18
N THR A 149 3.08 6.48 17.94
CA THR A 149 3.63 5.50 16.98
C THR A 149 2.72 4.30 16.67
N ASN A 150 1.44 4.35 17.06
CA ASN A 150 0.51 3.24 16.90
C ASN A 150 -0.24 3.30 15.55
N PHE A 151 0.50 3.18 14.45
CA PHE A 151 -0.06 3.27 13.10
C PHE A 151 -0.87 2.01 12.70
N GLU A 152 -0.65 0.88 13.37
CA GLU A 152 -1.36 -0.39 13.10
C GLU A 152 -2.88 -0.27 13.21
N THR A 153 -3.36 0.52 14.18
CA THR A 153 -4.81 0.73 14.34
C THR A 153 -5.43 1.52 13.18
N LEU A 154 -4.63 2.29 12.45
CA LEU A 154 -5.07 3.11 11.35
C LEU A 154 -5.12 2.34 10.02
N LYS A 155 -4.20 1.38 9.80
CA LYS A 155 -4.07 0.63 8.53
C LYS A 155 -5.40 0.10 7.97
N PRO A 156 -6.30 -0.52 8.75
CA PRO A 156 -7.57 -1.01 8.21
C PRO A 156 -8.50 0.11 7.75
N GLN A 157 -8.45 1.26 8.43
CA GLN A 157 -9.30 2.42 8.17
C GLN A 157 -8.86 3.20 6.93
N LEU A 158 -7.57 3.17 6.58
CA LEU A 158 -7.04 3.83 5.38
C LEU A 158 -7.62 3.29 4.07
N LYS A 159 -8.25 2.12 4.06
CA LYS A 159 -8.98 1.61 2.89
C LYS A 159 -10.20 2.46 2.53
N ASN A 160 -10.75 3.17 3.51
CA ASN A 160 -11.89 4.07 3.32
C ASN A 160 -11.44 5.52 3.05
N LEU A 161 -10.12 5.78 2.99
CA LEU A 161 -9.60 7.13 2.81
C LEU A 161 -10.12 7.75 1.51
N ASP A 162 -10.10 6.99 0.41
CA ASP A 162 -10.54 7.46 -0.91
C ASP A 162 -12.02 7.86 -0.88
N THR A 163 -12.88 7.06 -0.23
CA THR A 163 -14.29 7.39 -0.04
C THR A 163 -14.50 8.60 0.87
N TRP A 164 -13.68 8.77 1.91
CA TRP A 164 -13.79 9.91 2.81
C TRP A 164 -13.37 11.21 2.15
N MET A 165 -12.34 11.18 1.29
CA MET A 165 -11.92 12.36 0.53
C MET A 165 -12.99 12.81 -0.45
N GLU A 166 -13.73 11.87 -1.05
CA GLU A 166 -14.89 12.17 -1.89
C GLU A 166 -16.06 12.74 -1.07
N ASP A 167 -16.40 12.11 0.06
CA ASP A 167 -17.50 12.56 0.94
C ASP A 167 -17.27 13.97 1.53
N TRP A 168 -16.01 14.34 1.75
CA TRP A 168 -15.63 15.65 2.31
C TRP A 168 -15.37 16.72 1.25
N GLU A 169 -15.48 16.38 -0.03
CA GLU A 169 -15.21 17.28 -1.16
C GLU A 169 -13.88 18.06 -1.01
N LEU A 170 -12.81 17.37 -0.57
CA LEU A 170 -11.54 18.02 -0.25
C LEU A 170 -10.85 18.61 -1.49
N ASP A 171 -10.43 19.87 -1.36
CA ASP A 171 -9.55 20.53 -2.32
C ASP A 171 -8.17 19.86 -2.39
N GLU A 172 -7.46 20.03 -3.50
CA GLU A 172 -6.13 19.42 -3.73
C GLU A 172 -5.11 19.80 -2.65
N GLU A 173 -5.20 21.00 -2.07
CA GLU A 173 -4.34 21.46 -0.98
C GLU A 173 -4.57 20.67 0.32
N ASP A 174 -5.83 20.44 0.69
CA ASP A 174 -6.17 19.69 1.91
C ASP A 174 -5.90 18.20 1.75
N GLN A 175 -6.11 17.65 0.54
CA GLN A 175 -5.67 16.28 0.21
C GLN A 175 -4.15 16.13 0.37
N ARG A 176 -3.37 17.10 -0.12
CA ARG A 176 -1.91 17.10 0.03
C ARG A 176 -1.53 17.10 1.50
N ARG A 177 -2.13 17.98 2.30
CA ARG A 177 -1.88 18.09 3.74
C ARG A 177 -2.18 16.78 4.46
N LEU A 178 -3.28 16.11 4.11
CA LEU A 178 -3.66 14.81 4.64
C LEU A 178 -2.63 13.73 4.33
N TYR A 179 -2.20 13.64 3.08
CA TYR A 179 -1.19 12.67 2.66
C TYR A 179 0.17 12.91 3.31
N LEU A 180 0.56 14.17 3.53
CA LEU A 180 1.80 14.51 4.22
C LEU A 180 1.75 14.06 5.68
N GLU A 181 0.69 14.36 6.42
CA GLU A 181 0.56 13.88 7.81
C GLU A 181 0.50 12.35 7.90
N LEU A 182 -0.16 11.69 6.95
CA LEU A 182 -0.15 10.22 6.86
C LEU A 182 1.26 9.68 6.61
N SER A 183 2.01 10.30 5.70
CA SER A 183 3.39 9.90 5.40
C SER A 183 4.29 10.05 6.63
N GLU A 184 4.10 11.10 7.43
CA GLU A 184 4.86 11.35 8.65
C GLU A 184 4.48 10.41 9.79
N ALA A 185 3.18 10.14 9.95
CA ALA A 185 2.70 9.17 10.91
C ALA A 185 3.24 7.77 10.60
N ALA A 186 3.21 7.35 9.33
CA ALA A 186 3.78 6.07 8.89
C ALA A 186 5.31 6.01 9.11
N GLN A 187 6.02 7.11 8.83
CA GLN A 187 7.47 7.19 9.07
C GLN A 187 7.80 7.05 10.56
N SER A 188 7.03 7.68 11.45
CA SER A 188 7.22 7.58 12.90
C SER A 188 6.99 6.18 13.46
N ALA A 189 6.12 5.40 12.82
CA ALA A 189 5.84 4.01 13.17
C ALA A 189 6.84 3.00 12.56
N GLY A 190 7.79 3.45 11.74
CA GLY A 190 8.76 2.59 11.07
C GLY A 190 8.26 1.95 9.77
N GLU A 191 7.06 2.32 9.29
CA GLU A 191 6.44 1.78 8.08
C GLU A 191 6.89 2.57 6.83
N VAL A 192 8.16 2.37 6.44
CA VAL A 192 8.83 3.21 5.43
C VAL A 192 8.18 3.10 4.03
N LEU A 193 7.72 1.91 3.64
CA LEU A 193 7.06 1.71 2.33
C LEU A 193 5.74 2.49 2.23
N THR A 194 4.87 2.36 3.23
CA THR A 194 3.59 3.08 3.23
C THR A 194 3.79 4.60 3.33
N SER A 195 4.78 5.04 4.10
CA SER A 195 5.17 6.46 4.15
C SER A 195 5.53 6.98 2.76
N TYR A 196 6.36 6.23 2.03
CA TYR A 196 6.77 6.57 0.68
C TYR A 196 5.60 6.58 -0.32
N GLU A 197 4.70 5.59 -0.27
CA GLU A 197 3.50 5.56 -1.10
C GLU A 197 2.59 6.78 -0.91
N TYR A 198 2.34 7.19 0.33
CA TYR A 198 1.55 8.40 0.62
C TYR A 198 2.26 9.68 0.19
N LEU A 199 3.58 9.71 0.30
CA LEU A 199 4.37 10.84 -0.17
C LEU A 199 4.33 10.98 -1.70
N LEU A 200 4.33 9.87 -2.44
CA LEU A 200 4.09 9.88 -3.89
C LEU A 200 2.67 10.36 -4.24
N ARG A 201 1.65 9.95 -3.47
CA ARG A 201 0.29 10.45 -3.65
C ARG A 201 0.21 11.96 -3.42
N ALA A 202 0.87 12.47 -2.38
CA ALA A 202 0.96 13.91 -2.13
C ALA A 202 1.60 14.65 -3.31
N LEU A 203 2.68 14.13 -3.90
CA LEU A 203 3.31 14.75 -5.07
C LEU A 203 2.41 14.78 -6.30
N ARG A 204 1.51 13.81 -6.47
CA ARG A 204 0.54 13.78 -7.59
C ARG A 204 -0.59 14.81 -7.45
N THR A 205 -0.83 15.32 -6.24
CA THR A 205 -1.82 16.39 -5.98
C THR A 205 -1.27 17.80 -6.20
N ILE A 206 -0.04 17.94 -6.71
CA ILE A 206 0.53 19.26 -6.99
C ILE A 206 0.01 19.71 -8.35
N PRO A 207 -0.66 20.89 -8.43
CA PRO A 207 -1.18 21.39 -9.69
C PRO A 207 -0.04 21.74 -10.64
N ALA A 208 -0.34 21.69 -11.94
CA ALA A 208 0.67 21.88 -12.98
C ALA A 208 1.40 23.24 -12.92
N ASP A 209 0.73 24.25 -12.37
CA ASP A 209 1.27 25.60 -12.25
C ASP A 209 2.34 25.74 -11.15
N ASP A 210 2.33 24.86 -10.14
CA ASP A 210 3.23 24.91 -8.97
C ASP A 210 4.30 23.82 -8.97
N ILE A 211 4.50 23.13 -10.10
CA ILE A 211 5.48 22.04 -10.24
C ILE A 211 6.91 22.50 -9.90
N ALA A 212 7.24 23.76 -10.21
CA ALA A 212 8.55 24.37 -9.91
C ALA A 212 8.60 25.11 -8.55
N GLY A 213 7.53 25.03 -7.74
CA GLY A 213 7.46 25.66 -6.44
C GLY A 213 8.49 25.10 -5.45
N ASP A 214 8.88 25.93 -4.47
CA ASP A 214 9.85 25.53 -3.43
C ASP A 214 9.34 24.36 -2.57
N GLU A 215 8.01 24.30 -2.32
CA GLU A 215 7.39 23.17 -1.63
C GLU A 215 7.48 21.88 -2.44
N ALA A 216 7.12 21.93 -3.73
CA ALA A 216 7.23 20.78 -4.64
C ALA A 216 8.67 20.27 -4.70
N ARG A 217 9.66 21.18 -4.81
CA ARG A 217 11.08 20.83 -4.77
C ARG A 217 11.46 20.09 -3.48
N LYS A 218 11.10 20.62 -2.31
CA LYS A 218 11.43 20.00 -1.01
C LYS A 218 10.79 18.61 -0.87
N LEU A 219 9.54 18.46 -1.29
CA LEU A 219 8.83 17.18 -1.27
C LEU A 219 9.45 16.17 -2.25
N SER A 220 9.79 16.59 -3.47
CA SER A 220 10.45 15.74 -4.45
C SER A 220 11.83 15.27 -3.97
N LEU A 221 12.61 16.16 -3.34
CA LEU A 221 13.89 15.78 -2.72
C LEU A 221 13.70 14.79 -1.56
N ARG A 222 12.66 14.96 -0.74
CA ARG A 222 12.32 14.02 0.33
C ARG A 222 11.94 12.64 -0.25
N ALA A 223 11.15 12.61 -1.33
CA ALA A 223 10.78 11.38 -2.04
C ALA A 223 11.99 10.65 -2.57
N LEU A 224 12.86 11.37 -3.28
CA LEU A 224 14.04 10.80 -3.91
C LEU A 224 15.00 10.25 -2.86
N LYS A 225 15.26 10.99 -1.77
CA LYS A 225 16.09 10.50 -0.66
C LYS A 225 15.49 9.26 0.00
N ALA A 226 14.17 9.23 0.19
CA ALA A 226 13.48 8.08 0.76
C ALA A 226 13.62 6.84 -0.14
N ALA A 227 13.38 6.98 -1.45
CA ALA A 227 13.52 5.90 -2.42
C ALA A 227 14.97 5.38 -2.51
N LEU A 228 15.94 6.29 -2.60
CA LEU A 228 17.35 5.94 -2.70
C LEU A 228 17.85 5.20 -1.44
N ASN A 229 17.47 5.66 -0.25
CA ASN A 229 17.85 5.02 1.02
C ASN A 229 17.07 3.72 1.29
N HIS A 230 15.91 3.51 0.69
CA HIS A 230 15.11 2.32 0.96
C HIS A 230 15.76 1.06 0.36
N PRO A 231 16.12 0.04 1.16
CA PRO A 231 16.93 -1.08 0.67
C PRO A 231 16.19 -2.01 -0.32
N THR A 232 14.86 -2.03 -0.29
CA THR A 232 14.05 -2.90 -1.16
C THR A 232 13.31 -2.15 -2.28
N HIS A 233 13.50 -0.83 -2.39
CA HIS A 233 12.92 -0.04 -3.49
C HIS A 233 13.94 0.00 -4.63
N PHE A 234 13.58 -0.63 -5.75
CA PHE A 234 14.43 -0.82 -6.92
C PHE A 234 13.81 -0.29 -8.21
N ASP A 235 12.51 -0.03 -8.21
CA ASP A 235 11.77 0.52 -9.35
C ASP A 235 11.60 2.02 -9.16
N PHE A 236 12.24 2.82 -10.01
CA PHE A 236 12.21 4.28 -9.97
C PHE A 236 11.30 4.89 -11.05
N GLN A 237 10.52 4.06 -11.75
CA GLN A 237 9.56 4.54 -12.75
C GLN A 237 8.44 5.36 -12.10
N ASP A 238 8.07 5.01 -10.87
CA ASP A 238 7.14 5.76 -10.02
C ASP A 238 7.56 7.23 -9.86
N LEU A 239 8.84 7.51 -9.61
CA LEU A 239 9.41 8.85 -9.51
C LEU A 239 9.60 9.51 -10.88
N THR A 240 10.14 8.76 -11.85
CA THR A 240 10.43 9.30 -13.19
C THR A 240 9.14 9.75 -13.90
N SER A 241 8.01 9.13 -13.58
CA SER A 241 6.69 9.51 -14.11
C SER A 241 6.13 10.84 -13.57
N LEU A 242 6.69 11.39 -12.50
CA LEU A 242 6.19 12.62 -11.87
C LEU A 242 6.83 13.86 -12.49
N ASP A 243 5.99 14.81 -12.91
CA ASP A 243 6.45 16.08 -13.49
C ASP A 243 7.26 16.93 -12.49
N THR A 244 6.92 16.85 -11.20
CA THR A 244 7.63 17.53 -10.10
C THR A 244 9.06 17.02 -9.91
N ILE A 245 9.37 15.83 -10.39
CA ILE A 245 10.72 15.25 -10.37
C ILE A 245 11.46 15.59 -11.66
N GLN A 246 10.77 15.64 -12.80
CA GLN A 246 11.35 16.15 -14.04
C GLN A 246 11.77 17.63 -13.92
N ALA A 247 10.98 18.43 -13.19
CA ALA A 247 11.32 19.82 -12.89
C ALA A 247 12.57 19.99 -12.01
N LEU A 248 13.05 18.95 -11.31
CA LEU A 248 14.29 19.01 -10.52
C LEU A 248 15.56 19.12 -11.38
N ARG A 249 15.46 18.93 -12.69
CA ARG A 249 16.60 18.96 -13.62
C ARG A 249 17.38 20.29 -13.59
N GLU A 250 16.70 21.43 -13.40
CA GLU A 250 17.35 22.74 -13.29
C GLU A 250 17.86 23.07 -11.87
N PRO A 251 17.03 23.00 -10.80
CA PRO A 251 17.46 23.46 -9.47
C PRO A 251 18.43 22.51 -8.77
N GLU A 252 18.39 21.22 -9.08
CA GLU A 252 19.13 20.16 -8.37
C GLU A 252 19.65 19.08 -9.36
N PRO A 253 20.55 19.45 -10.29
CA PRO A 253 20.98 18.57 -11.38
C PRO A 253 21.65 17.29 -10.88
N GLN A 254 22.35 17.35 -9.74
CA GLN A 254 23.04 16.20 -9.14
C GLN A 254 22.07 15.10 -8.70
N PHE A 255 20.90 15.47 -8.15
CA PHE A 255 19.87 14.52 -7.76
C PHE A 255 19.20 13.87 -8.97
N TYR A 256 18.95 14.65 -10.01
CA TYR A 256 18.34 14.16 -11.25
C TYR A 256 19.29 13.23 -12.01
N GLN A 257 20.57 13.59 -12.13
CA GLN A 257 21.61 12.73 -12.71
C GLN A 257 21.71 11.40 -11.95
N LEU A 258 21.66 11.44 -10.62
CA LEU A 258 21.65 10.21 -9.82
C LEU A 258 20.43 9.34 -10.13
N LEU A 259 19.24 9.93 -10.26
CA LEU A 259 18.03 9.20 -10.66
C LEU A 259 18.16 8.56 -12.05
N GLU A 260 18.70 9.27 -13.03
CA GLU A 260 18.98 8.72 -14.37
C GLU A 260 19.94 7.54 -14.30
N ILE A 261 21.02 7.63 -13.51
CA ILE A 261 21.98 6.55 -13.32
C ILE A 261 21.30 5.29 -12.77
N PHE A 262 20.45 5.43 -11.75
CA PHE A 262 19.73 4.29 -11.16
C PHE A 262 18.73 3.66 -12.14
N THR A 263 18.13 4.49 -13.01
CA THR A 263 17.08 4.08 -13.94
C THR A 263 17.64 3.40 -15.19
N SER A 264 18.68 3.98 -15.81
CA SER A 264 19.16 3.57 -17.14
C SER A 264 20.61 3.12 -17.18
N ASP A 265 21.48 3.64 -16.32
CA ASP A 265 22.93 3.43 -16.45
C ASP A 265 23.46 2.28 -15.59
N THR A 266 24.79 2.12 -15.64
CA THR A 266 25.53 1.01 -15.03
C THR A 266 26.31 1.47 -13.80
N LEU A 267 27.04 0.52 -13.21
CA LEU A 267 27.89 0.77 -12.05
C LEU A 267 29.10 1.67 -12.39
N GLU A 268 29.55 1.68 -13.64
CA GLU A 268 30.66 2.54 -14.10
C GLU A 268 30.27 4.01 -13.98
N GLU A 269 29.09 4.39 -14.50
CA GLU A 269 28.61 5.78 -14.43
C GLU A 269 28.33 6.22 -12.97
N LEU A 270 27.92 5.31 -12.09
CA LEU A 270 27.80 5.62 -10.66
C LEU A 270 29.16 5.94 -10.04
N ASN A 271 30.22 5.23 -10.41
CA ASN A 271 31.56 5.50 -9.88
C ASN A 271 32.07 6.83 -10.41
N ASP A 272 31.90 7.13 -11.71
CA ASP A 272 32.26 8.42 -12.29
C ASP A 272 31.54 9.57 -11.57
N PHE A 273 30.23 9.42 -11.30
CA PHE A 273 29.46 10.41 -10.54
C PHE A 273 30.00 10.62 -9.11
N LYS A 274 30.47 9.54 -8.46
CA LYS A 274 31.03 9.61 -7.10
C LYS A 274 32.38 10.31 -7.07
N ASP A 275 33.21 10.07 -8.08
CA ASP A 275 34.52 10.69 -8.24
C ASP A 275 34.37 12.19 -8.57
N GLU A 276 33.35 12.56 -9.36
CA GLU A 276 33.02 13.97 -9.64
C GLU A 276 32.43 14.71 -8.44
N ASN A 277 31.66 14.02 -7.59
CA ASN A 277 30.90 14.62 -6.48
C ASN A 277 31.34 14.09 -5.10
N GLU A 278 32.65 14.09 -4.84
CA GLU A 278 33.20 13.63 -3.56
C GLU A 278 32.58 14.36 -2.35
N GLY A 279 32.11 13.60 -1.37
CA GLY A 279 31.52 14.12 -0.12
C GLY A 279 30.12 14.73 -0.25
N TRP A 280 29.54 14.77 -1.45
CA TRP A 280 28.16 15.25 -1.64
C TRP A 280 27.13 14.27 -1.09
N LEU A 281 27.29 12.96 -1.35
CA LEU A 281 26.37 11.92 -0.88
C LEU A 281 26.22 11.93 0.66
N GLU A 282 27.34 12.06 1.38
CA GLU A 282 27.35 12.09 2.86
C GLU A 282 26.65 13.33 3.40
N LYS A 283 26.88 14.50 2.78
CA LYS A 283 26.19 15.76 3.15
C LYS A 283 24.68 15.65 2.98
N GLN A 284 24.22 14.84 2.03
CA GLN A 284 22.79 14.65 1.75
C GLN A 284 22.12 13.56 2.59
N GLY A 285 22.90 12.80 3.39
CA GLY A 285 22.41 11.69 4.21
C GLY A 285 22.15 10.41 3.41
N LEU A 286 22.87 10.20 2.30
CA LEU A 286 22.81 9.01 1.48
C LEU A 286 23.95 8.05 1.84
N ASP A 287 23.62 6.79 2.11
CA ASP A 287 24.62 5.76 2.41
C ASP A 287 25.29 5.24 1.13
N LYS A 288 26.59 5.51 0.99
CA LYS A 288 27.41 5.12 -0.17
C LYS A 288 27.41 3.61 -0.41
N ASP A 289 27.45 2.81 0.65
CA ASP A 289 27.56 1.37 0.57
C ASP A 289 26.22 0.72 0.21
N ALA A 290 25.13 1.22 0.80
CA ALA A 290 23.77 0.82 0.43
C ALA A 290 23.48 1.13 -1.05
N LEU A 291 23.87 2.32 -1.53
CA LEU A 291 23.69 2.70 -2.94
C LEU A 291 24.54 1.85 -3.89
N ASN A 292 25.80 1.56 -3.52
CA ASN A 292 26.66 0.64 -4.28
C ASN A 292 26.05 -0.75 -4.39
N ARG A 293 25.59 -1.30 -3.26
CA ARG A 293 24.91 -2.59 -3.22
C ARG A 293 23.67 -2.59 -4.10
N LYS A 294 22.84 -1.55 -4.01
CA LYS A 294 21.63 -1.39 -4.83
C LYS A 294 21.98 -1.36 -6.33
N MET A 295 22.97 -0.56 -6.73
CA MET A 295 23.40 -0.48 -8.14
C MET A 295 24.00 -1.79 -8.67
N ARG A 296 24.71 -2.56 -7.84
CA ARG A 296 25.16 -3.91 -8.20
C ARG A 296 23.98 -4.84 -8.50
N LEU A 297 22.97 -4.88 -7.63
CA LEU A 297 21.78 -5.71 -7.83
C LEU A 297 21.03 -5.32 -9.11
N LEU A 298 20.87 -4.01 -9.32
CA LEU A 298 20.26 -3.44 -10.51
C LEU A 298 21.06 -3.76 -11.77
N THR A 299 22.40 -3.67 -11.75
CA THR A 299 23.28 -3.94 -12.90
C THR A 299 23.19 -5.40 -13.33
N LEU A 300 23.20 -6.31 -12.36
CA LEU A 300 22.98 -7.73 -12.62
C LEU A 300 21.59 -7.99 -13.24
N THR A 301 20.56 -7.26 -12.77
CA THR A 301 19.19 -7.38 -13.29
C THR A 301 19.13 -6.94 -14.76
N THR A 302 19.77 -5.83 -15.12
CA THR A 302 19.84 -5.36 -16.52
C THR A 302 20.60 -6.34 -17.42
N LEU A 303 21.72 -6.89 -16.94
CA LEU A 303 22.45 -7.93 -17.68
C LEU A 303 21.60 -9.18 -17.89
N ALA A 304 20.85 -9.59 -16.87
CA ALA A 304 19.95 -10.74 -16.97
C ALA A 304 18.82 -10.49 -17.99
N ALA A 305 18.29 -9.27 -18.03
CA ALA A 305 17.27 -8.86 -18.99
C ALA A 305 17.79 -8.89 -20.44
N HIS A 306 19.01 -8.38 -20.69
CA HIS A 306 19.64 -8.48 -22.01
C HIS A 306 19.98 -9.92 -22.41
N ALA A 307 20.34 -10.77 -21.45
CA ALA A 307 20.60 -12.20 -21.66
C ALA A 307 19.32 -13.07 -21.70
N SER A 308 18.12 -12.47 -21.75
CA SER A 308 16.86 -13.22 -21.77
C SER A 308 16.67 -14.12 -23.00
N SER A 309 17.37 -13.83 -24.10
CA SER A 309 17.37 -14.63 -25.33
C SER A 309 18.22 -15.91 -25.19
N THR A 310 19.40 -15.82 -24.58
CA THR A 310 20.31 -16.95 -24.36
C THR A 310 19.97 -17.75 -23.10
N ARG A 311 19.25 -17.13 -22.14
CA ARG A 311 18.89 -17.69 -20.82
C ARG A 311 20.07 -18.23 -20.00
N SER A 312 21.30 -17.86 -20.38
CA SER A 312 22.52 -18.25 -19.68
C SER A 312 23.47 -17.06 -19.63
N LEU A 313 24.01 -16.80 -18.44
CA LEU A 313 24.92 -15.70 -18.15
C LEU A 313 26.20 -16.26 -17.48
N PRO A 314 27.36 -16.20 -18.15
CA PRO A 314 28.62 -16.65 -17.57
C PRO A 314 29.07 -15.80 -16.36
N TYR A 315 29.69 -16.42 -15.36
CA TYR A 315 30.16 -15.72 -14.16
C TYR A 315 31.22 -14.67 -14.47
N ALA A 316 32.06 -14.87 -15.50
CA ALA A 316 33.06 -13.88 -15.92
C ALA A 316 32.42 -12.55 -16.36
N ASN A 317 31.28 -12.60 -17.06
CA ASN A 317 30.57 -11.40 -17.50
C ASN A 317 29.93 -10.68 -16.30
N ILE A 318 29.39 -11.44 -15.34
CA ILE A 318 28.83 -10.90 -14.11
C ILE A 318 29.92 -10.22 -13.26
N ALA A 319 31.03 -10.91 -13.02
CA ALA A 319 32.16 -10.40 -12.25
C ALA A 319 32.70 -9.09 -12.82
N LYS A 320 32.85 -9.02 -14.15
CA LYS A 320 33.30 -7.80 -14.85
C LYS A 320 32.34 -6.65 -14.65
N ALA A 321 31.04 -6.86 -14.87
CA ALA A 321 30.04 -5.80 -14.79
C ALA A 321 29.75 -5.34 -13.35
N LEU A 322 29.89 -6.23 -12.36
CA LEU A 322 29.72 -5.89 -10.95
C LEU A 322 31.02 -5.34 -10.31
N MET A 323 32.15 -5.46 -11.01
CA MET A 323 33.49 -5.16 -10.49
C MET A 323 33.78 -5.89 -9.17
N VAL A 324 33.48 -7.19 -9.13
CA VAL A 324 33.71 -8.05 -7.95
C VAL A 324 34.51 -9.30 -8.33
N PRO A 325 35.21 -9.92 -7.38
CA PRO A 325 35.86 -11.21 -7.61
C PRO A 325 34.86 -12.28 -8.06
N VAL A 326 35.31 -13.21 -8.90
CA VAL A 326 34.48 -14.30 -9.43
C VAL A 326 33.88 -15.16 -8.30
N GLU A 327 34.59 -15.29 -7.19
CA GLU A 327 34.17 -16.04 -5.99
C GLU A 327 32.92 -15.44 -5.33
N GLU A 328 32.75 -14.12 -5.39
CA GLU A 328 31.62 -13.43 -4.78
C GLU A 328 30.37 -13.40 -5.67
N VAL A 329 30.49 -13.75 -6.95
CA VAL A 329 29.39 -13.69 -7.92
C VAL A 329 28.18 -14.50 -7.44
N GLU A 330 28.40 -15.67 -6.84
CA GLU A 330 27.32 -16.51 -6.32
C GLU A 330 26.51 -15.80 -5.23
N LEU A 331 27.17 -15.08 -4.32
CA LEU A 331 26.51 -14.31 -3.25
C LEU A 331 25.63 -13.20 -3.84
N TRP A 332 26.14 -12.48 -4.85
CA TRP A 332 25.39 -11.42 -5.53
C TRP A 332 24.19 -11.96 -6.31
N VAL A 333 24.34 -13.10 -6.98
CA VAL A 333 23.21 -13.75 -7.67
C VAL A 333 22.14 -14.19 -6.67
N ILE A 334 22.53 -14.77 -5.53
CA ILE A 334 21.60 -15.14 -4.46
C ILE A 334 20.87 -13.91 -3.92
N ASP A 335 21.57 -12.80 -3.69
CA ASP A 335 20.98 -11.57 -3.19
C ASP A 335 19.97 -10.95 -4.18
N VAL A 336 20.26 -10.98 -5.50
CA VAL A 336 19.32 -10.53 -6.53
C VAL A 336 18.07 -11.42 -6.60
N ILE A 337 18.23 -12.74 -6.42
CA ILE A 337 17.10 -13.67 -6.36
C ILE A 337 16.26 -13.40 -5.11
N ARG A 338 16.89 -13.17 -3.94
CA ARG A 338 16.17 -12.81 -2.70
C ARG A 338 15.42 -11.48 -2.83
N ALA A 339 15.98 -10.53 -3.56
CA ALA A 339 15.32 -9.26 -3.87
C ALA A 339 14.15 -9.40 -4.86
N GLY A 340 13.96 -10.58 -5.48
CA GLY A 340 12.87 -10.83 -6.44
C GLY A 340 13.06 -10.16 -7.79
N LEU A 341 14.26 -9.63 -8.09
CA LEU A 341 14.54 -8.94 -9.35
C LEU A 341 14.81 -9.93 -10.51
N VAL A 342 15.34 -11.11 -10.19
CA VAL A 342 15.63 -12.17 -11.16
C VAL A 342 15.29 -13.53 -10.56
N GLU A 343 14.74 -14.42 -11.36
CA GLU A 343 14.51 -15.83 -11.02
C GLU A 343 15.38 -16.71 -11.91
N GLY A 344 16.09 -17.67 -11.32
CA GLY A 344 16.99 -18.54 -12.06
C GLY A 344 17.62 -19.64 -11.22
N LYS A 345 18.50 -20.42 -11.87
CA LYS A 345 19.27 -21.49 -11.25
C LYS A 345 20.76 -21.28 -11.47
N LEU A 346 21.55 -21.51 -10.43
CA LEU A 346 23.01 -21.47 -10.49
C LEU A 346 23.55 -22.82 -10.99
N SER A 347 24.38 -22.79 -12.02
CA SER A 347 25.14 -23.95 -12.50
C SER A 347 26.61 -23.77 -12.13
N GLN A 348 26.96 -24.21 -10.92
CA GLN A 348 28.30 -24.03 -10.38
C GLN A 348 29.38 -24.76 -11.20
N LEU A 349 29.08 -25.97 -11.68
CA LEU A 349 30.01 -26.76 -12.52
C LEU A 349 30.36 -26.05 -13.83
N ASN A 350 29.39 -25.37 -14.44
CA ASN A 350 29.57 -24.68 -15.72
C ASN A 350 29.91 -23.20 -15.54
N GLN A 351 30.01 -22.70 -14.30
CA GLN A 351 30.19 -21.28 -13.95
C GLN A 351 29.21 -20.36 -14.70
N GLN A 352 27.94 -20.76 -14.72
CA GLN A 352 26.87 -20.06 -15.44
C GLN A 352 25.65 -19.88 -14.55
N PHE A 353 24.98 -18.75 -14.74
CA PHE A 353 23.67 -18.47 -14.16
C PHE A 353 22.59 -18.64 -15.22
N LEU A 354 21.69 -19.60 -15.01
CA LEU A 354 20.58 -19.91 -15.89
C LEU A 354 19.38 -19.08 -15.49
N ILE A 355 18.94 -18.18 -16.38
CA ILE A 355 17.89 -17.21 -16.10
C ILE A 355 16.55 -17.78 -16.55
N HIS A 356 15.56 -17.75 -15.68
CA HIS A 356 14.17 -18.10 -16.01
C HIS A 356 13.35 -16.85 -16.30
N ARG A 357 13.48 -15.83 -15.44
CA ARG A 357 12.76 -14.56 -15.52
C ARG A 357 13.65 -13.44 -14.99
N SER A 358 13.54 -12.27 -15.58
CA SER A 358 14.19 -11.05 -15.12
C SER A 358 13.22 -9.89 -15.19
N THR A 359 13.27 -9.01 -14.20
CA THR A 359 12.55 -7.74 -14.21
C THR A 359 13.30 -6.73 -15.08
N TYR A 360 12.58 -5.88 -15.81
CA TYR A 360 13.16 -4.76 -16.56
C TYR A 360 13.10 -3.50 -15.71
N ARG A 361 14.20 -2.75 -15.61
CA ARG A 361 14.21 -1.47 -14.87
C ARG A 361 13.39 -0.39 -15.56
N VAL A 362 13.45 -0.35 -16.88
CA VAL A 362 12.66 0.57 -17.72
C VAL A 362 11.88 -0.25 -18.72
N PHE A 363 10.56 -0.05 -18.72
CA PHE A 363 9.65 -0.69 -19.66
C PHE A 363 9.16 0.32 -20.69
N GLY A 364 9.82 0.36 -21.85
CA GLY A 364 9.52 1.30 -22.94
C GLY A 364 8.86 0.63 -24.15
N ASP A 365 8.77 1.40 -25.24
CA ASP A 365 8.14 0.96 -26.49
C ASP A 365 8.82 -0.27 -27.10
N ASN A 366 10.14 -0.37 -27.00
CA ASN A 366 10.89 -1.53 -27.50
C ASN A 366 10.46 -2.84 -26.83
N GLN A 367 10.25 -2.81 -25.51
CA GLN A 367 9.78 -3.95 -24.74
C GLN A 367 8.32 -4.28 -25.08
N TRP A 368 7.47 -3.27 -25.28
CA TRP A 368 6.10 -3.47 -25.75
C TRP A 368 6.02 -4.15 -27.11
N ARG A 369 6.89 -3.75 -28.06
CA ARG A 369 6.99 -4.39 -29.38
C ARG A 369 7.43 -5.84 -29.26
N GLU A 370 8.39 -6.15 -28.39
CA GLU A 370 8.82 -7.52 -28.15
C GLU A 370 7.69 -8.38 -27.57
N VAL A 371 6.94 -7.86 -26.59
CA VAL A 371 5.77 -8.55 -26.02
C VAL A 371 4.70 -8.78 -27.08
N SER A 372 4.40 -7.78 -27.91
CA SER A 372 3.45 -7.90 -29.01
C SER A 372 3.88 -9.00 -30.00
N SER A 373 5.15 -9.04 -30.40
CA SER A 373 5.69 -10.06 -31.29
C SER A 373 5.59 -11.47 -30.69
N ARG A 374 5.93 -11.63 -29.40
CA ARG A 374 5.83 -12.91 -28.69
C ARG A 374 4.37 -13.37 -28.56
N LEU A 375 3.44 -12.47 -28.25
CA LEU A 375 2.01 -12.77 -28.18
C LEU A 375 1.44 -13.16 -29.54
N GLU A 376 1.88 -12.51 -30.61
CA GLU A 376 1.47 -12.88 -31.97
C GLU A 376 1.97 -14.29 -32.33
N MET A 377 3.23 -14.61 -32.02
CA MET A 377 3.77 -15.96 -32.21
C MET A 377 3.00 -17.00 -31.40
N TRP A 378 2.63 -16.70 -30.15
CA TRP A 378 1.79 -17.57 -29.33
C TRP A 378 0.39 -17.73 -29.92
N ARG A 379 -0.22 -16.66 -30.42
CA ARG A 379 -1.52 -16.70 -31.09
C ARG A 379 -1.47 -17.63 -32.31
N THR A 380 -0.46 -17.48 -33.17
CA THR A 380 -0.29 -18.35 -34.34
C THR A 380 -0.06 -19.81 -33.94
N SER A 381 0.75 -20.04 -32.89
CA SER A 381 1.04 -21.40 -32.40
C SER A 381 -0.22 -22.08 -31.85
N LEU A 382 -1.03 -21.36 -31.07
CA LEU A 382 -2.30 -21.89 -30.53
C LEU A 382 -3.33 -22.14 -31.64
N GLN A 383 -3.39 -21.28 -32.66
CA GLN A 383 -4.21 -21.53 -33.85
C GLN A 383 -3.77 -22.78 -34.60
N GLY A 384 -2.45 -23.00 -34.74
CA GLY A 384 -1.88 -24.22 -35.31
C GLY A 384 -2.27 -25.46 -34.52
N VAL A 385 -2.15 -25.43 -33.18
CA VAL A 385 -2.57 -26.55 -32.31
C VAL A 385 -4.08 -26.82 -32.44
N LEU A 386 -4.90 -25.76 -32.46
CA LEU A 386 -6.34 -25.90 -32.66
C LEU A 386 -6.68 -26.56 -34.00
N GLN A 387 -5.96 -26.18 -35.07
CA GLN A 387 -6.13 -26.77 -36.39
C GLN A 387 -5.75 -28.25 -36.40
N VAL A 388 -4.63 -28.62 -35.77
CA VAL A 388 -4.22 -30.03 -35.63
C VAL A 388 -5.25 -30.82 -34.85
N ILE A 389 -5.76 -30.30 -33.73
CA ILE A 389 -6.81 -30.98 -32.94
C ILE A 389 -8.10 -31.17 -33.74
N ARG A 390 -8.51 -30.16 -34.52
CA ARG A 390 -9.69 -30.28 -35.40
C ARG A 390 -9.48 -31.33 -36.48
N GLN A 391 -8.31 -31.33 -37.11
CA GLN A 391 -7.97 -32.30 -38.15
C GLN A 391 -7.88 -33.73 -37.60
N GLU A 392 -7.29 -33.93 -36.42
CA GLU A 392 -7.25 -35.23 -35.75
C GLU A 392 -8.66 -35.70 -35.35
N LYS A 393 -9.53 -34.79 -34.90
CA LYS A 393 -10.93 -35.12 -34.63
C LYS A 393 -11.67 -35.57 -35.89
N GLU A 394 -11.52 -34.84 -37.00
CA GLU A 394 -12.13 -35.21 -38.28
C GLU A 394 -11.56 -36.54 -38.82
N ASN A 395 -10.25 -36.75 -38.71
CA ASN A 395 -9.60 -38.00 -39.08
C ASN A 395 -10.11 -39.17 -38.22
N PHE A 396 -10.30 -38.98 -36.92
CA PHE A 396 -10.85 -39.98 -36.02
C PHE A 396 -12.31 -40.33 -36.38
N GLU A 397 -13.14 -39.33 -36.67
CA GLU A 397 -14.53 -39.53 -37.13
C GLU A 397 -14.57 -40.27 -38.48
N GLN A 398 -13.67 -39.94 -39.41
CA GLN A 398 -13.54 -40.64 -40.68
C GLN A 398 -13.06 -42.08 -40.50
N GLN A 399 -12.03 -42.32 -39.67
CA GLN A 399 -11.55 -43.67 -39.36
C GLN A 399 -12.64 -44.51 -38.71
N ARG A 400 -13.39 -43.95 -37.75
CA ARG A 400 -14.52 -44.64 -37.12
C ARG A 400 -15.62 -44.96 -38.14
N GLY A 401 -15.95 -44.02 -39.02
CA GLY A 401 -16.91 -44.25 -40.10
C GLY A 401 -16.41 -45.29 -41.13
N HIS A 402 -15.12 -45.35 -41.41
CA HIS A 402 -14.52 -46.38 -42.28
C HIS A 402 -14.51 -47.76 -41.61
N GLU A 403 -14.24 -47.84 -40.31
CA GLU A 403 -14.33 -49.08 -39.53
C GLU A 403 -15.77 -49.58 -39.42
N GLU A 404 -16.73 -48.70 -39.11
CA GLU A 404 -18.16 -49.02 -39.08
C GLU A 404 -18.64 -49.56 -40.45
N ARG A 405 -18.28 -48.90 -41.55
CA ARG A 405 -18.60 -49.38 -42.92
C ARG A 405 -17.89 -50.69 -43.28
N ALA A 406 -16.65 -50.89 -42.82
CA ALA A 406 -15.92 -52.14 -43.04
C ALA A 406 -16.54 -53.30 -42.25
N ILE A 407 -17.05 -53.04 -41.04
CA ILE A 407 -17.78 -54.01 -40.22
C ILE A 407 -19.14 -54.32 -40.86
N GLU A 408 -19.90 -53.32 -41.33
CA GLU A 408 -21.16 -53.53 -42.06
C GLU A 408 -20.96 -54.32 -43.36
N SER A 409 -19.91 -54.01 -44.13
CA SER A 409 -19.56 -54.75 -45.35
C SER A 409 -19.18 -56.20 -45.04
N LYS A 410 -18.46 -56.45 -43.94
CA LYS A 410 -18.16 -57.82 -43.48
C LYS A 410 -19.40 -58.55 -42.96
N MET A 411 -20.31 -57.89 -42.23
CA MET A 411 -21.58 -58.48 -41.79
C MET A 411 -22.50 -58.82 -42.96
N ASN A 412 -22.62 -57.93 -43.95
CA ASN A 412 -23.40 -58.20 -45.17
C ASN A 412 -22.75 -59.26 -46.05
N GLY A 413 -21.42 -59.36 -46.08
CA GLY A 413 -20.70 -60.44 -46.77
C GLY A 413 -20.78 -61.80 -46.05
N MET A 414 -21.00 -61.80 -44.73
CA MET A 414 -21.22 -63.02 -43.94
C MET A 414 -22.67 -63.55 -44.06
N GLY A 415 -23.62 -62.69 -44.42
CA GLY A 415 -25.03 -63.04 -44.64
C GLY A 415 -25.29 -63.95 -45.87
N ASP A 416 -24.31 -64.13 -46.76
CA ASP A 416 -24.44 -64.97 -47.96
C ASP A 416 -23.64 -66.30 -47.88
N VAL A 417 -23.05 -66.60 -46.71
CA VAL A 417 -22.24 -67.83 -46.50
C VAL A 417 -22.92 -68.85 -45.56
N ASP A 418 -24.16 -68.60 -45.11
CA ASP A 418 -24.93 -69.57 -44.29
C ASP A 418 -25.79 -70.55 -45.13
N ARG A 419 -25.37 -70.83 -46.36
CA ARG A 419 -25.90 -71.91 -47.21
C ARG A 419 -24.79 -72.76 -47.84
N ARG A 420 -23.79 -73.19 -47.07
CA ARG A 420 -23.08 -74.48 -47.28
C ARG A 420 -21.95 -74.70 -46.26
N GLY A 421 -22.13 -75.74 -45.43
CA GLY A 421 -21.03 -76.66 -45.07
C GLY A 421 -20.32 -76.33 -43.76
N GLY A 422 -20.61 -77.11 -42.72
CA GLY A 422 -20.04 -76.94 -41.39
C GLY A 422 -18.56 -77.33 -41.26
N GLY A 423 -17.97 -76.92 -40.14
CA GLY A 423 -16.71 -77.50 -39.65
C GLY A 423 -15.87 -76.56 -38.77
N GLY A 424 -15.98 -76.71 -37.44
CA GLY A 424 -14.85 -76.49 -36.52
C GLY A 424 -14.64 -75.09 -35.94
N PHE A 425 -15.45 -74.72 -34.93
CA PHE A 425 -15.12 -73.62 -34.01
C PHE A 425 -14.04 -74.06 -33.01
N LYS A 426 -12.86 -73.43 -33.05
CA LYS A 426 -11.89 -73.42 -31.94
C LYS A 426 -11.75 -71.99 -31.42
N GLN A 427 -12.13 -71.80 -30.17
CA GLN A 427 -11.99 -70.57 -29.38
C GLN A 427 -10.55 -70.07 -29.35
N ARG A 428 -10.36 -68.75 -29.56
CA ARG A 428 -9.25 -68.02 -28.95
C ARG A 428 -9.68 -66.59 -28.57
N GLN A 429 -10.21 -66.52 -27.34
CA GLN A 429 -10.06 -65.49 -26.31
C GLN A 429 -9.59 -64.09 -26.76
N GLN A 430 -10.52 -63.13 -26.67
CA GLN A 430 -10.23 -61.70 -26.56
C GLN A 430 -9.51 -61.42 -25.23
N ARG A 431 -8.39 -60.69 -25.29
CA ARG A 431 -7.90 -59.90 -24.16
C ARG A 431 -8.37 -58.47 -24.39
N ALA A 432 -9.27 -58.01 -23.53
CA ALA A 432 -9.50 -56.59 -23.32
C ALA A 432 -8.20 -55.98 -22.77
N VAL A 433 -7.80 -54.83 -23.33
CA VAL A 433 -6.84 -53.93 -22.71
C VAL A 433 -7.68 -52.80 -22.14
N GLU A 434 -7.70 -52.73 -20.82
CA GLU A 434 -8.26 -51.63 -20.02
C GLU A 434 -7.54 -50.33 -20.37
N VAL A 435 -8.33 -49.26 -20.48
CA VAL A 435 -7.86 -47.88 -20.53
C VAL A 435 -7.84 -47.40 -19.08
N ASP A 436 -6.65 -47.17 -18.54
CA ASP A 436 -6.48 -46.51 -17.24
C ASP A 436 -6.71 -45.00 -17.37
N GLU A 437 -7.36 -44.46 -16.33
CA GLU A 437 -7.55 -43.04 -16.02
C GLU A 437 -6.24 -42.29 -15.75
#